data_AF-A0A367IVU8-F1
#
_entry.id   AF-A0A367IVU8-F1
#
_cell.length_a   1.000
_cell.length_b   1.000
_cell.length_c   1.000
_cell.angle_alpha   90.00
_cell.angle_beta   90.00
_cell.angle_gamma   90.00
#
_symmetry.space_group_name_H-M   'P 1'
#
loop_
_entity.id
_entity.type
_entity.pdbx_description
1 polymer ?
#
loop_
_entity_poly.entity_id
_entity_poly.type
_entity_poly.pdbx_seq_one_letter_code
_entity_poly.pdbx_strand_id
1 'polypeptide(L)'
;MLLDLPKENEAIYSQIRKYGGQCRDDLTQDMTCLICVDPRGSHYNECIDKSIPVVLPQWLDDCFRHHCKLDYNMYRFPIPSVYYPNKPFTATIHPYPTDIKTLSSILPLHQQLEETRPFLDETIYFGQDIMTDERKTAIIPFIADYVKAGGGRVVSEYNHHLVTIVILKYRSSAEYRQAIKDSKVIASFWWLSNTLIRKYYCPPFDVLLDYPVPKMGIAEMKNCVICVTGFKGAARVFLNTLIVATGARYSPELQKDTTHLICGGGSGKKYQSSNEYPQVVLVNHLWLEECYAKWKKIDHQSDRRYTFIPKDNHLLAGTVGKTPLIQHIVDLWKDYTCEQEPQVIYEEYHDEDTKGFVNERKPRQAALRALSVLNDIVIPDVNAYEKEIRLHHK
;
A
#
# COMPACT_ATOMS: atom_id res chain seq x y z
N MET A 1 -25.31 -14.83 -13.18
CA MET A 1 -25.45 -13.56 -12.45
C MET A 1 -26.86 -13.49 -11.89
N LEU A 2 -27.02 -13.00 -10.66
CA LEU A 2 -28.33 -12.70 -10.07
C LEU A 2 -28.68 -11.24 -10.40
N LEU A 3 -29.93 -10.97 -10.80
CA LEU A 3 -30.41 -9.62 -11.05
C LEU A 3 -31.55 -9.32 -10.09
N ASP A 4 -31.25 -8.52 -9.08
CA ASP A 4 -32.26 -8.01 -8.14
C ASP A 4 -32.73 -6.63 -8.63
N LEU A 5 -33.48 -6.65 -9.74
CA LEU A 5 -33.99 -5.47 -10.44
C LEU A 5 -35.52 -5.53 -10.58
N PRO A 6 -36.20 -4.37 -10.66
CA PRO A 6 -37.64 -4.31 -10.94
C PRO A 6 -37.98 -5.06 -12.24
N LYS A 7 -39.14 -5.73 -12.26
CA LYS A 7 -39.62 -6.59 -13.36
C LYS A 7 -39.76 -5.91 -14.73
N GLU A 8 -39.61 -4.59 -14.81
CA GLU A 8 -39.70 -3.79 -16.04
C GLU A 8 -38.41 -3.85 -16.91
N ASN A 9 -37.37 -4.53 -16.46
CA ASN A 9 -36.06 -4.58 -17.13
C ASN A 9 -35.84 -5.78 -18.09
N GLU A 10 -36.88 -6.30 -18.77
CA GLU A 10 -36.74 -7.39 -19.75
C GLU A 10 -35.68 -7.11 -20.84
N ALA A 11 -35.49 -5.84 -21.20
CA ALA A 11 -34.47 -5.39 -22.14
C ALA A 11 -33.05 -5.78 -21.71
N ILE A 12 -32.74 -5.70 -20.41
CA ILE A 12 -31.43 -6.03 -19.84
C ILE A 12 -31.19 -7.54 -19.95
N TYR A 13 -32.19 -8.37 -19.61
CA TYR A 13 -32.09 -9.83 -19.75
C TYR A 13 -31.85 -10.27 -21.18
N SER A 14 -32.52 -9.63 -22.15
CA SER A 14 -32.33 -9.89 -23.58
C SER A 14 -30.90 -9.54 -24.03
N GLN A 15 -30.38 -8.38 -23.59
CA GLN A 15 -29.02 -7.96 -23.89
C GLN A 15 -27.96 -8.90 -23.28
N ILE A 16 -28.12 -9.32 -22.03
CA ILE A 16 -27.18 -10.27 -21.39
C ILE A 16 -27.12 -11.57 -22.18
N ARG A 17 -28.28 -12.14 -22.57
CA ARG A 17 -28.32 -13.37 -23.37
C ARG A 17 -27.68 -13.19 -24.75
N LYS A 18 -27.88 -12.04 -25.40
CA LYS A 18 -27.25 -11.72 -26.68
C LYS A 18 -25.72 -11.76 -26.62
N TYR A 19 -25.13 -11.35 -25.50
CA TYR A 19 -23.69 -11.39 -25.26
C TYR A 19 -23.22 -12.69 -24.55
N GLY A 20 -24.07 -13.72 -24.50
CA GLY A 20 -23.73 -15.04 -23.96
C GLY A 20 -23.70 -15.13 -22.43
N GLY A 21 -24.19 -14.11 -21.73
CA GLY A 21 -24.32 -14.14 -20.27
C GLY A 21 -25.54 -14.94 -19.81
N GLN A 22 -25.49 -15.41 -18.56
CA GLN A 22 -26.58 -16.15 -17.93
C GLN A 22 -27.11 -15.41 -16.70
N CYS A 23 -28.43 -15.23 -16.68
CA CYS A 23 -29.18 -14.67 -15.55
C CYS A 23 -29.91 -15.80 -14.81
N ARG A 24 -30.02 -15.68 -13.50
CA ARG A 24 -30.80 -16.56 -12.62
C ARG A 24 -31.57 -15.68 -11.64
N ASP A 25 -32.71 -16.20 -11.19
CA ASP A 25 -33.57 -15.52 -10.20
C ASP A 25 -33.29 -16.04 -8.78
N ASP A 26 -32.71 -17.23 -8.65
CA ASP A 26 -32.39 -17.87 -7.37
C ASP A 26 -30.88 -17.90 -7.12
N LEU A 27 -30.48 -17.73 -5.85
CA LEU A 27 -29.08 -17.71 -5.46
C LEU A 27 -28.43 -19.11 -5.52
N THR A 28 -27.58 -19.35 -6.51
CA THR A 28 -26.89 -20.65 -6.73
C THR A 28 -25.38 -20.54 -6.54
N GLN A 29 -24.69 -21.67 -6.31
CA GLN A 29 -23.24 -21.70 -6.03
C GLN A 29 -22.35 -21.30 -7.23
N ASP A 30 -22.88 -21.38 -8.45
CA ASP A 30 -22.20 -21.01 -9.70
C ASP A 30 -22.32 -19.51 -10.04
N MET A 31 -22.84 -18.70 -9.11
CA MET A 31 -23.02 -17.27 -9.33
C MET A 31 -21.71 -16.49 -9.32
N THR A 32 -21.48 -15.77 -10.42
CA THR A 32 -20.30 -14.94 -10.61
C THR A 32 -20.40 -13.56 -9.96
N CYS A 33 -21.60 -12.97 -9.92
CA CYS A 33 -21.89 -11.70 -9.26
C CYS A 33 -23.41 -11.50 -9.11
N LEU A 34 -23.78 -10.68 -8.12
CA LEU A 34 -25.11 -10.12 -7.92
C LEU A 34 -25.13 -8.70 -8.48
N ILE A 35 -26.19 -8.36 -9.21
CA ILE A 35 -26.43 -7.03 -9.75
C ILE A 35 -27.67 -6.47 -9.07
N CYS A 36 -27.50 -5.43 -8.25
CA CYS A 36 -28.58 -4.78 -7.53
C CYS A 36 -28.43 -3.25 -7.58
N VAL A 37 -29.54 -2.52 -7.41
CA VAL A 37 -29.53 -1.05 -7.38
C VAL A 37 -29.15 -0.52 -6.00
N ASP A 38 -29.41 -1.31 -4.95
CA ASP A 38 -29.36 -0.88 -3.56
C ASP A 38 -28.64 -1.96 -2.72
N PRO A 39 -27.72 -1.58 -1.81
CA PRO A 39 -27.01 -2.52 -0.94
C PRO A 39 -27.89 -2.99 0.24
N ARG A 40 -29.15 -3.33 -0.02
CA ARG A 40 -30.13 -3.76 0.98
C ARG A 40 -30.92 -4.94 0.43
N GLY A 41 -31.17 -5.95 1.27
CA GLY A 41 -32.00 -7.11 0.93
C GLY A 41 -31.42 -8.43 1.41
N SER A 42 -32.25 -9.49 1.38
CA SER A 42 -31.83 -10.85 1.73
C SER A 42 -30.74 -11.37 0.80
N HIS A 43 -30.88 -11.13 -0.51
CA HIS A 43 -29.89 -11.52 -1.51
C HIS A 43 -28.57 -10.77 -1.35
N TYR A 44 -28.61 -9.48 -0.99
CA TYR A 44 -27.40 -8.71 -0.70
C TYR A 44 -26.63 -9.30 0.48
N ASN A 45 -27.30 -9.48 1.63
CA ASN A 45 -26.68 -10.03 2.83
C ASN A 45 -26.10 -11.42 2.59
N GLU A 46 -26.85 -12.29 1.90
CA GLU A 46 -26.40 -13.64 1.58
C GLU A 46 -25.22 -13.66 0.60
N CYS A 47 -25.17 -12.72 -0.35
CA CYS A 47 -24.00 -12.53 -1.22
C CYS A 47 -22.78 -12.04 -0.46
N ILE A 48 -22.94 -11.14 0.50
CA ILE A 48 -21.85 -10.68 1.37
C ILE A 48 -21.31 -11.85 2.19
N ASP A 49 -22.18 -12.64 2.81
CA ASP A 49 -21.81 -13.82 3.60
C ASP A 49 -21.06 -14.86 2.76
N LYS A 50 -21.49 -15.08 1.51
CA LYS A 50 -20.86 -16.00 0.56
C LYS A 50 -19.68 -15.38 -0.20
N SER A 51 -19.28 -14.15 0.11
CA SER A 51 -18.22 -13.41 -0.59
C SER A 51 -18.42 -13.28 -2.11
N ILE A 52 -19.67 -13.27 -2.56
CA ILE A 52 -20.05 -13.07 -3.96
C ILE A 52 -20.01 -11.56 -4.27
N PRO A 53 -19.37 -11.12 -5.37
CA PRO A 53 -19.32 -9.70 -5.72
C PRO A 53 -20.72 -9.12 -6.00
N VAL A 54 -21.07 -8.04 -5.31
CA VAL A 54 -22.29 -7.26 -5.54
C VAL A 54 -21.95 -6.00 -6.33
N VAL A 55 -22.63 -5.77 -7.45
CA VAL A 55 -22.25 -4.80 -8.48
C VAL A 55 -23.46 -3.96 -8.90
N LEU A 56 -23.25 -2.70 -9.25
CA LEU A 56 -24.28 -1.83 -9.81
C LEU A 56 -24.74 -2.29 -11.20
N PRO A 57 -25.98 -1.97 -11.61
CA PRO A 57 -26.51 -2.26 -12.94
C PRO A 57 -25.76 -1.50 -14.04
N GLN A 58 -25.22 -0.32 -13.72
CA GLN A 58 -24.45 0.51 -14.65
C GLN A 58 -23.23 -0.22 -15.25
N TRP A 59 -22.68 -1.22 -14.55
CA TRP A 59 -21.63 -2.07 -15.10
C TRP A 59 -22.08 -2.80 -16.36
N LEU A 60 -23.33 -3.28 -16.40
CA LEU A 60 -23.89 -3.92 -17.59
C LEU A 60 -24.04 -2.93 -18.73
N ASP A 61 -24.58 -1.74 -18.45
CA ASP A 61 -24.77 -0.69 -19.45
C ASP A 61 -23.43 -0.31 -20.10
N ASP A 62 -22.38 -0.16 -19.30
CA ASP A 62 -21.04 0.16 -19.80
C ASP A 62 -20.41 -1.03 -20.54
N CYS A 63 -20.62 -2.28 -20.10
CA CYS A 63 -20.19 -3.46 -20.84
C CYS A 63 -20.86 -3.55 -22.21
N PHE A 64 -22.17 -3.26 -22.29
CA PHE A 64 -22.92 -3.27 -23.55
C PHE A 64 -22.49 -2.15 -24.49
N ARG A 65 -22.23 -0.96 -23.94
CA ARG A 65 -21.77 0.20 -24.71
C ARG A 65 -20.38 0.01 -25.32
N HIS A 66 -19.47 -0.63 -24.59
CA HIS A 66 -18.09 -0.86 -25.03
C HIS A 66 -17.88 -2.21 -25.73
N HIS A 67 -18.92 -3.04 -25.81
CA HIS A 67 -18.90 -4.38 -26.39
C HIS A 67 -17.80 -5.29 -25.80
N CYS A 68 -17.44 -5.09 -24.52
CA CYS A 68 -16.42 -5.87 -23.82
C CYS A 68 -16.77 -6.07 -22.35
N LYS A 69 -16.22 -7.13 -21.73
CA LYS A 69 -16.40 -7.37 -20.29
C LYS A 69 -15.45 -6.46 -19.51
N LEU A 70 -16.02 -5.43 -18.88
CA LEU A 70 -15.29 -4.51 -18.02
C LEU A 70 -15.06 -5.13 -16.62
N ASP A 71 -14.05 -4.64 -15.91
CA ASP A 71 -13.84 -4.99 -14.51
C ASP A 71 -14.99 -4.42 -13.65
N TYR A 72 -15.61 -5.28 -12.83
CA TYR A 72 -16.72 -4.91 -11.96
C TYR A 72 -16.27 -4.22 -10.67
N ASN A 73 -14.97 -4.18 -10.36
CA ASN A 73 -14.44 -3.50 -9.18
C ASN A 73 -14.88 -2.04 -9.09
N MET A 74 -15.00 -1.36 -10.23
CA MET A 74 -15.42 0.04 -10.27
C MET A 74 -16.90 0.26 -9.94
N TYR A 75 -17.69 -0.81 -9.91
CA TYR A 75 -19.14 -0.76 -9.78
C TYR A 75 -19.60 -1.51 -8.52
N ARG A 76 -18.65 -1.97 -7.69
CA ARG A 76 -18.92 -2.86 -6.55
C ARG A 76 -19.49 -2.11 -5.35
N PHE A 77 -20.45 -2.74 -4.67
CA PHE A 77 -20.89 -2.31 -3.34
C PHE A 77 -19.88 -2.68 -2.24
N PRO A 78 -19.88 -1.97 -1.09
CA PRO A 78 -20.86 -0.96 -0.66
C PRO A 78 -20.67 0.44 -1.28
N ILE A 79 -19.52 0.72 -1.90
CA ILE A 79 -19.18 2.07 -2.39
C ILE A 79 -18.81 2.00 -3.87
N PRO A 80 -19.78 2.12 -4.78
CA PRO A 80 -19.53 2.05 -6.19
C PRO A 80 -18.70 3.22 -6.68
N SER A 81 -17.54 2.86 -7.18
CA SER A 81 -16.49 3.72 -7.69
C SER A 81 -16.93 4.55 -8.92
N VAL A 82 -17.90 4.09 -9.69
CA VAL A 82 -18.38 4.75 -10.92
C VAL A 82 -19.03 6.12 -10.68
N TYR A 83 -19.58 6.37 -9.50
CA TYR A 83 -20.21 7.66 -9.16
C TYR A 83 -19.21 8.80 -8.99
N TYR A 84 -17.92 8.51 -9.07
CA TYR A 84 -16.84 9.48 -8.93
C TYR A 84 -16.04 9.54 -10.24
N PRO A 85 -16.60 10.09 -11.34
CA PRO A 85 -16.00 10.05 -12.68
C PRO A 85 -14.67 10.82 -12.78
N ASN A 86 -14.44 11.79 -11.89
CA ASN A 86 -13.19 12.53 -11.77
C ASN A 86 -12.24 11.90 -10.73
N LYS A 87 -12.15 10.56 -10.75
CA LYS A 87 -11.27 9.83 -9.85
C LYS A 87 -9.80 10.13 -10.15
N PRO A 88 -9.01 10.65 -9.19
CA PRO A 88 -7.59 10.37 -9.23
C PRO A 88 -7.40 8.85 -9.22
N PHE A 89 -6.42 8.32 -9.96
CA PHE A 89 -6.15 6.88 -10.02
C PHE A 89 -6.20 6.25 -8.61
N THR A 90 -6.82 5.08 -8.44
CA THR A 90 -6.91 4.35 -7.16
C THR A 90 -5.53 4.12 -6.52
N ALA A 91 -4.45 4.26 -7.28
CA ALA A 91 -3.06 4.14 -6.87
C ALA A 91 -2.32 5.46 -6.61
N THR A 92 -2.99 6.59 -6.37
CA THR A 92 -2.27 7.81 -5.97
C THR A 92 -1.61 7.63 -4.61
N ILE A 93 -0.33 7.27 -4.63
CA ILE A 93 0.50 7.18 -3.44
C ILE A 93 0.77 8.61 -2.95
N HIS A 94 0.48 8.85 -1.68
CA HIS A 94 0.95 10.04 -0.98
C HIS A 94 2.06 9.65 0.00
N PRO A 95 2.99 10.57 0.34
CA PRO A 95 3.99 10.32 1.35
C PRO A 95 3.35 9.84 2.65
N TYR A 96 3.95 8.85 3.29
CA TYR A 96 3.46 8.36 4.58
C TYR A 96 3.54 9.49 5.61
N PRO A 97 2.48 9.74 6.39
CA PRO A 97 2.49 10.79 7.39
C PRO A 97 3.35 10.42 8.60
N THR A 98 4.48 11.09 8.76
CA THR A 98 5.40 10.89 9.88
C THR A 98 5.16 11.85 11.04
N ASP A 99 4.67 13.06 10.76
CA ASP A 99 4.39 14.09 11.75
C ASP A 99 3.17 14.96 11.40
N ILE A 100 2.73 15.75 12.37
CA ILE A 100 1.58 16.67 12.24
C ILE A 100 1.86 17.73 11.17
N LYS A 101 3.11 18.20 11.02
CA LYS A 101 3.47 19.23 10.05
C LYS A 101 3.27 18.72 8.62
N THR A 102 3.80 17.53 8.33
CA THR A 102 3.63 16.85 7.04
C THR A 102 2.15 16.63 6.77
N LEU A 103 1.39 16.12 7.74
CA LEU A 103 -0.05 15.96 7.61
C LEU A 103 -0.79 17.26 7.31
N SER A 104 -0.52 18.34 8.05
CA SER A 104 -1.16 19.65 7.81
C SER A 104 -0.87 20.22 6.43
N SER A 105 0.27 19.85 5.82
CA SER A 105 0.66 20.32 4.50
C SER A 105 0.04 19.51 3.35
N ILE A 106 -0.30 18.24 3.59
CA ILE A 106 -0.80 17.32 2.56
C ILE A 106 -2.32 17.15 2.64
N LEU A 107 -2.92 17.26 3.83
CA LEU A 107 -4.36 17.10 4.01
C LEU A 107 -5.13 18.28 3.40
N PRO A 108 -6.31 18.02 2.81
CA PRO A 108 -7.15 19.05 2.24
C PRO A 108 -7.82 19.91 3.31
N LEU A 109 -8.40 21.04 2.91
CA LEU A 109 -9.23 21.88 3.78
C LEU A 109 -10.47 21.12 4.25
N HIS A 110 -10.90 21.32 5.50
CA HIS A 110 -12.09 20.69 6.08
C HIS A 110 -13.35 20.85 5.22
N GLN A 111 -13.58 22.03 4.65
CA GLN A 111 -14.72 22.29 3.75
C GLN A 111 -14.78 21.30 2.58
N GLN A 112 -13.63 20.94 2.01
CA GLN A 112 -13.56 20.01 0.88
C GLN A 112 -13.88 18.56 1.31
N LEU A 113 -13.63 18.21 2.58
CA LEU A 113 -14.00 16.92 3.14
C LEU A 113 -15.48 16.87 3.53
N GLU A 114 -16.04 17.97 4.00
CA GLU A 114 -17.46 18.07 4.34
C GLU A 114 -18.38 17.95 3.10
N GLU A 115 -17.87 18.36 1.93
CA GLU A 115 -18.53 18.20 0.63
C GLU A 115 -18.50 16.75 0.13
N THR A 116 -17.35 16.08 0.28
CA THR A 116 -17.11 14.75 -0.32
C THR A 116 -17.45 13.58 0.59
N ARG A 117 -17.42 13.81 1.91
CA ARG A 117 -17.74 12.88 3.00
C ARG A 117 -17.26 11.45 2.75
N PRO A 118 -15.93 11.23 2.60
CA PRO A 118 -15.37 9.91 2.28
C PRO A 118 -15.63 8.84 3.36
N PHE A 119 -16.00 9.23 4.57
CA PHE A 119 -16.26 8.32 5.70
C PHE A 119 -17.70 8.44 6.20
N LEU A 120 -18.65 8.82 5.35
CA LEU A 120 -20.05 8.95 5.73
C LEU A 120 -20.56 7.65 6.40
N ASP A 121 -21.07 7.78 7.62
CA ASP A 121 -21.58 6.69 8.47
C ASP A 121 -20.54 5.63 8.91
N GLU A 122 -19.25 5.89 8.66
CA GLU A 122 -18.17 5.00 9.07
C GLU A 122 -17.71 5.31 10.50
N THR A 123 -17.52 4.26 11.30
CA THR A 123 -16.96 4.35 12.65
C THR A 123 -15.61 3.63 12.70
N ILE A 124 -14.56 4.41 12.95
CA ILE A 124 -13.16 4.01 12.90
C ILE A 124 -12.64 3.73 14.31
N TYR A 125 -12.04 2.56 14.49
CA TYR A 125 -11.30 2.16 15.69
C TYR A 125 -9.81 2.01 15.38
N PHE A 126 -8.95 2.51 16.27
CA PHE A 126 -7.49 2.34 16.18
C PHE A 126 -7.06 1.22 17.13
N GLY A 127 -6.38 0.21 16.60
CA GLY A 127 -5.89 -0.89 17.42
C GLY A 127 -4.75 -0.51 18.36
N GLN A 128 -4.53 -1.37 19.35
CA GLN A 128 -3.50 -1.19 20.39
C GLN A 128 -2.09 -1.11 19.81
N ASP A 129 -1.83 -1.77 18.68
CA ASP A 129 -0.53 -1.78 18.01
C ASP A 129 -0.14 -0.42 17.39
N ILE A 130 -1.14 0.43 17.10
CA ILE A 130 -0.93 1.83 16.70
C ILE A 130 -0.78 2.70 17.93
N MET A 131 -1.62 2.48 18.96
CA MET A 131 -1.61 3.27 20.20
C MET A 131 -0.32 3.11 21.03
N THR A 132 0.39 2.01 20.85
CA THR A 132 1.71 1.78 21.47
C THR A 132 2.78 2.74 20.95
N ASP A 133 2.60 3.29 19.75
CA ASP A 133 3.55 4.22 19.14
C ASP A 133 3.24 5.66 19.55
N GLU A 134 4.04 6.23 20.46
CA GLU A 134 3.83 7.58 21.02
C GLU A 134 3.65 8.65 19.95
N ARG A 135 4.36 8.54 18.81
CA ARG A 135 4.27 9.49 17.70
C ARG A 135 2.90 9.43 17.04
N LYS A 136 2.37 8.23 16.82
CA LYS A 136 1.04 8.03 16.22
C LYS A 136 -0.05 8.47 17.17
N THR A 137 0.10 8.16 18.46
CA THR A 137 -0.84 8.61 19.49
C THR A 137 -0.93 10.13 19.55
N ALA A 138 0.16 10.86 19.32
CA ALA A 138 0.13 12.32 19.19
C ALA A 138 -0.62 12.83 17.94
N ILE A 139 -0.60 12.06 16.85
CA ILE A 139 -1.23 12.41 15.57
C ILE A 139 -2.73 12.05 15.54
N ILE A 140 -3.15 11.00 16.24
CA ILE A 140 -4.52 10.48 16.21
C ILE A 140 -5.58 11.56 16.50
N PRO A 141 -5.44 12.44 17.52
CA PRO A 141 -6.42 13.51 17.76
C PRO A 141 -6.55 14.47 16.57
N PHE A 142 -5.43 14.79 15.91
CA PHE A 142 -5.41 15.64 14.73
C PHE A 142 -6.16 14.96 13.57
N ILE A 143 -5.85 13.71 13.25
CA ILE A 143 -6.55 12.98 12.18
C ILE A 143 -8.03 12.73 12.51
N ALA A 144 -8.36 12.52 13.78
CA ALA A 144 -9.75 12.30 14.20
C ALA A 144 -10.65 13.51 13.88
N ASP A 145 -10.10 14.73 13.91
CA ASP A 145 -10.80 15.94 13.49
C ASP A 145 -11.11 15.92 11.98
N TYR A 146 -10.15 15.51 11.16
CA TYR A 146 -10.36 15.34 9.72
C TYR A 146 -11.31 14.19 9.37
N VAL A 147 -11.29 13.09 10.14
CA VAL A 147 -12.26 12.00 9.98
C VAL A 147 -13.68 12.49 10.26
N LYS A 148 -13.87 13.32 11.29
CA LYS A 148 -15.17 13.96 11.59
C LYS A 148 -15.62 14.89 10.46
N ALA A 149 -14.71 15.70 9.93
CA ALA A 149 -15.01 16.54 8.76
C ALA A 149 -15.40 15.70 7.53
N GLY A 150 -14.78 14.53 7.36
CA GLY A 150 -15.10 13.55 6.33
C GLY A 150 -16.38 12.74 6.57
N GLY A 151 -17.17 13.04 7.61
CA GLY A 151 -18.45 12.38 7.90
C GLY A 151 -18.34 11.10 8.75
N GLY A 152 -17.15 10.75 9.20
CA GLY A 152 -16.91 9.56 10.03
C GLY A 152 -16.81 9.87 11.53
N ARG A 153 -16.72 8.83 12.34
CA ARG A 153 -16.53 8.95 13.79
C ARG A 153 -15.37 8.08 14.25
N VAL A 154 -14.54 8.61 15.15
CA VAL A 154 -13.50 7.84 15.83
C VAL A 154 -13.99 7.39 17.19
N VAL A 155 -13.79 6.11 17.52
CA VAL A 155 -14.09 5.53 18.83
C VAL A 155 -12.81 5.02 19.51
N SER A 156 -12.79 5.12 20.85
CA SER A 156 -11.65 4.67 21.67
C SER A 156 -11.70 3.19 22.02
N GLU A 157 -12.88 2.58 21.99
CA GLU A 157 -13.09 1.18 22.37
C GLU A 157 -13.69 0.38 21.21
N TYR A 158 -13.29 -0.88 21.13
CA TYR A 158 -13.77 -1.78 20.09
C TYR A 158 -15.19 -2.28 20.42
N ASN A 159 -16.15 -1.92 19.59
CA ASN A 159 -17.53 -2.40 19.69
C ASN A 159 -17.95 -3.10 18.39
N HIS A 160 -18.28 -4.38 18.50
CA HIS A 160 -18.66 -5.24 17.36
C HIS A 160 -19.83 -4.70 16.52
N HIS A 161 -20.75 -3.94 17.09
CA HIS A 161 -21.93 -3.43 16.38
C HIS A 161 -21.73 -2.05 15.77
N LEU A 162 -20.90 -1.21 16.39
CA LEU A 162 -20.72 0.19 15.97
C LEU A 162 -19.53 0.36 15.04
N VAL A 163 -18.43 -0.36 15.29
CA VAL A 163 -17.20 -0.23 14.51
C VAL A 163 -17.42 -0.85 13.13
N THR A 164 -17.08 -0.09 12.09
CA THR A 164 -17.10 -0.53 10.70
C THR A 164 -15.69 -0.72 10.16
N ILE A 165 -14.75 0.15 10.58
CA ILE A 165 -13.36 0.18 10.13
C ILE A 165 -12.40 0.02 11.30
N VAL A 166 -11.40 -0.85 11.14
CA VAL A 166 -10.37 -1.13 12.13
C VAL A 166 -8.99 -0.82 11.53
N ILE A 167 -8.31 0.15 12.13
CA ILE A 167 -6.97 0.59 11.70
C ILE A 167 -5.93 -0.16 12.52
N LEU A 168 -5.06 -0.91 11.85
CA LEU A 168 -4.02 -1.73 12.48
C LEU A 168 -2.66 -1.53 11.80
N LYS A 169 -1.58 -1.76 12.55
CA LYS A 169 -0.23 -1.82 12.00
C LYS A 169 0.06 -3.22 11.45
N TYR A 170 -0.30 -4.27 12.21
CA TYR A 170 0.08 -5.64 11.91
C TYR A 170 -1.08 -6.61 11.72
N ARG A 171 -0.92 -7.59 10.81
CA ARG A 171 -1.89 -8.69 10.59
C ARG A 171 -1.93 -9.75 11.70
N SER A 172 -0.98 -9.74 12.63
CA SER A 172 -0.89 -10.78 13.66
C SER A 172 -1.57 -10.41 14.99
N SER A 173 -2.14 -9.21 15.08
CA SER A 173 -2.78 -8.72 16.31
C SER A 173 -4.05 -9.53 16.64
N ALA A 174 -4.42 -9.59 17.92
CA ALA A 174 -5.68 -10.23 18.32
C ALA A 174 -6.90 -9.49 17.74
N GLU A 175 -6.81 -8.16 17.68
CA GLU A 175 -7.82 -7.28 17.09
C GLU A 175 -8.01 -7.54 15.60
N TYR A 176 -6.94 -7.88 14.86
CA TYR A 176 -7.05 -8.27 13.44
C TYR A 176 -7.95 -9.49 13.26
N ARG A 177 -7.74 -10.55 14.07
CA ARG A 177 -8.55 -11.77 14.01
C ARG A 177 -9.99 -11.50 14.39
N GLN A 178 -10.21 -10.65 15.40
CA GLN A 178 -11.55 -10.27 15.80
C GLN A 178 -12.26 -9.48 14.69
N ALA A 179 -11.59 -8.50 14.09
CA ALA A 179 -12.10 -7.71 12.97
C ALA A 179 -12.45 -8.58 11.76
N ILE A 180 -11.68 -9.63 11.46
CA ILE A 180 -12.03 -10.60 10.41
C ILE A 180 -13.32 -11.35 10.77
N LYS A 181 -13.42 -11.87 12.00
CA LYS A 181 -14.62 -12.62 12.44
C LYS A 181 -15.88 -11.76 12.35
N ASP A 182 -15.76 -10.49 12.70
CA ASP A 182 -16.88 -9.54 12.66
C ASP A 182 -17.06 -8.88 11.29
N SER A 183 -16.35 -9.37 10.26
CA SER A 183 -16.41 -8.89 8.87
C SER A 183 -16.23 -7.37 8.72
N LYS A 184 -15.28 -6.81 9.48
CA LYS A 184 -14.95 -5.38 9.45
C LYS A 184 -13.99 -5.05 8.32
N VAL A 185 -14.02 -3.79 7.89
CA VAL A 185 -12.98 -3.27 6.99
C VAL A 185 -11.70 -3.09 7.81
N ILE A 186 -10.63 -3.75 7.38
CA ILE A 186 -9.31 -3.64 8.02
C ILE A 186 -8.41 -2.81 7.13
N ALA A 187 -7.76 -1.81 7.70
CA ALA A 187 -6.90 -0.89 6.97
C ALA A 187 -5.66 -0.49 7.78
N SER A 188 -4.66 0.06 7.10
CA SER A 188 -3.48 0.64 7.73
C SER A 188 -3.68 2.12 8.02
N PHE A 189 -2.79 2.70 8.82
CA PHE A 189 -2.77 4.15 9.04
C PHE A 189 -2.49 4.95 7.74
N TRP A 190 -1.75 4.35 6.80
CA TRP A 190 -1.48 4.95 5.50
C TRP A 190 -2.76 5.05 4.67
N TRP A 191 -3.60 4.02 4.69
CA TRP A 191 -4.89 4.06 4.00
C TRP A 191 -5.79 5.19 4.49
N LEU A 192 -5.86 5.39 5.81
CA LEU A 192 -6.67 6.43 6.42
C LEU A 192 -6.25 7.82 5.92
N SER A 193 -4.95 8.08 5.93
CA SER A 193 -4.36 9.33 5.46
C SER A 193 -4.52 9.49 3.94
N ASN A 194 -4.25 8.45 3.15
CA ASN A 194 -4.47 8.46 1.70
C ASN A 194 -5.93 8.75 1.34
N THR A 195 -6.88 8.15 2.05
CA THR A 195 -8.33 8.32 1.81
C THR A 195 -8.76 9.77 2.07
N LEU A 196 -8.26 10.38 3.15
CA LEU A 196 -8.48 11.81 3.43
C LEU A 196 -7.90 12.70 2.32
N ILE A 197 -6.67 12.44 1.88
CA ILE A 197 -6.01 13.24 0.83
C ILE A 197 -6.75 13.13 -0.50
N ARG A 198 -7.21 11.93 -0.84
CA ARG A 198 -8.00 11.64 -2.05
C ARG A 198 -9.42 12.20 -1.98
N LYS A 199 -9.93 12.46 -0.78
CA LYS A 199 -11.32 12.87 -0.51
C LYS A 199 -12.35 11.85 -1.00
N TYR A 200 -11.93 10.60 -1.13
CA TYR A 200 -12.74 9.54 -1.69
C TYR A 200 -12.32 8.20 -1.09
N TYR A 201 -13.30 7.37 -0.75
CA TYR A 201 -13.09 6.05 -0.18
C TYR A 201 -12.56 5.06 -1.22
N CYS A 202 -11.35 4.55 -1.01
CA CYS A 202 -10.84 3.40 -1.77
C CYS A 202 -10.82 2.16 -0.86
N PRO A 203 -11.11 0.96 -1.35
CA PRO A 203 -10.88 -0.27 -0.59
C PRO A 203 -9.40 -0.41 -0.17
N PRO A 204 -9.10 -0.83 1.07
CA PRO A 204 -7.71 -1.05 1.52
C PRO A 204 -6.91 -2.09 0.72
N PHE A 205 -7.59 -2.92 -0.08
CA PHE A 205 -6.96 -3.92 -0.95
C PHE A 205 -6.41 -3.35 -2.25
N ASP A 206 -6.78 -2.13 -2.64
CA ASP A 206 -6.38 -1.55 -3.93
C ASP A 206 -4.89 -1.17 -3.96
N VAL A 207 -4.27 -0.91 -2.79
CA VAL A 207 -2.86 -0.53 -2.66
C VAL A 207 -2.19 -1.40 -1.60
N LEU A 208 -0.98 -1.87 -1.90
CA LEU A 208 -0.26 -2.85 -1.06
C LEU A 208 -0.06 -2.46 0.41
N LEU A 209 0.24 -1.19 0.67
CA LEU A 209 0.54 -0.68 2.02
C LEU A 209 -0.66 -0.03 2.71
N ASP A 210 -1.82 0.01 2.03
CA ASP A 210 -3.08 0.47 2.60
C ASP A 210 -3.72 -0.61 3.50
N TYR A 211 -3.24 -1.85 3.43
CA TYR A 211 -3.61 -2.93 4.34
C TYR A 211 -2.50 -3.15 5.39
N PRO A 212 -2.82 -3.59 6.63
CA PRO A 212 -1.82 -3.87 7.65
C PRO A 212 -0.71 -4.83 7.15
N VAL A 213 0.51 -4.64 7.63
CA VAL A 213 1.68 -5.42 7.19
C VAL A 213 1.86 -6.68 8.04
N PRO A 214 2.35 -7.80 7.49
CA PRO A 214 2.77 -8.93 8.33
C PRO A 214 4.00 -8.55 9.18
N LYS A 215 4.10 -9.07 10.42
CA LYS A 215 5.29 -8.85 11.29
C LYS A 215 6.56 -9.51 10.77
N MET A 216 6.37 -10.59 10.02
CA MET A 216 7.45 -11.35 9.40
C MET A 216 7.66 -10.82 7.99
N GLY A 217 8.90 -10.80 7.52
CA GLY A 217 9.18 -10.61 6.10
C GLY A 217 9.00 -11.91 5.32
N ILE A 218 9.07 -11.81 4.00
CA ILE A 218 9.16 -12.95 3.09
C ILE A 218 10.50 -13.63 3.36
N ALA A 219 10.47 -14.92 3.75
CA ALA A 219 11.67 -15.64 4.17
C ALA A 219 12.81 -15.59 3.13
N GLU A 220 12.44 -15.70 1.85
CA GLU A 220 13.36 -15.67 0.70
C GLU A 220 13.97 -14.28 0.42
N MET A 221 13.37 -13.22 0.96
CA MET A 221 13.79 -11.82 0.77
C MET A 221 14.71 -11.32 1.90
N LYS A 222 14.86 -12.07 3.00
CA LYS A 222 15.65 -11.67 4.18
C LYS A 222 17.11 -11.32 3.88
N ASN A 223 17.70 -11.98 2.90
CA ASN A 223 19.09 -11.75 2.49
C ASN A 223 19.21 -10.76 1.33
N CYS A 224 18.09 -10.21 0.84
CA CYS A 224 18.10 -9.24 -0.23
C CYS A 224 18.46 -7.86 0.30
N VAL A 225 19.43 -7.24 -0.36
CA VAL A 225 19.81 -5.83 -0.19
C VAL A 225 19.38 -5.11 -1.46
N ILE A 226 18.47 -4.15 -1.33
CA ILE A 226 17.79 -3.52 -2.47
C ILE A 226 18.08 -2.03 -2.47
N CYS A 227 18.56 -1.53 -3.60
CA CYS A 227 18.73 -0.10 -3.84
C CYS A 227 17.65 0.40 -4.80
N VAL A 228 17.26 1.67 -4.68
CA VAL A 228 16.26 2.32 -5.55
C VAL A 228 16.91 3.48 -6.31
N THR A 229 16.61 3.59 -7.61
CA THR A 229 17.07 4.68 -8.46
C THR A 229 16.01 5.09 -9.48
N GLY A 230 15.98 6.37 -9.87
CA GLY A 230 15.00 6.90 -10.82
C GLY A 230 13.63 7.27 -10.24
N PHE A 231 13.37 7.01 -8.96
CA PHE A 231 12.14 7.40 -8.25
C PHE A 231 12.39 8.57 -7.28
N LYS A 232 11.38 9.44 -7.11
CA LYS A 232 11.43 10.63 -6.24
C LYS A 232 10.12 10.80 -5.46
N GLY A 233 10.15 11.52 -4.35
CA GLY A 233 8.96 11.88 -3.58
C GLY A 233 8.19 10.65 -3.08
N ALA A 234 6.86 10.72 -3.16
CA ALA A 234 5.95 9.67 -2.66
C ALA A 234 6.27 8.27 -3.20
N ALA A 235 6.64 8.14 -4.47
CA ALA A 235 6.98 6.86 -5.07
C ALA A 235 8.24 6.23 -4.44
N ARG A 236 9.25 7.04 -4.10
CA ARG A 236 10.47 6.55 -3.44
C ARG A 236 10.18 6.13 -2.01
N VAL A 237 9.41 6.94 -1.26
CA VAL A 237 8.98 6.60 0.10
C VAL A 237 8.21 5.27 0.10
N PHE A 238 7.24 5.11 -0.80
CA PHE A 238 6.49 3.87 -0.96
C PHE A 238 7.36 2.66 -1.25
N LEU A 239 8.28 2.75 -2.22
CA LEU A 239 9.18 1.63 -2.53
C LEU A 239 10.11 1.29 -1.35
N ASN A 240 10.63 2.30 -0.65
CA ASN A 240 11.46 2.07 0.53
C ASN A 240 10.68 1.35 1.62
N THR A 241 9.46 1.79 1.93
CA THR A 241 8.60 1.14 2.91
C THR A 241 8.23 -0.28 2.46
N LEU A 242 7.99 -0.49 1.16
CA LEU A 242 7.66 -1.81 0.62
C LEU A 242 8.84 -2.78 0.70
N ILE A 243 10.07 -2.34 0.40
CA ILE A 243 11.30 -3.15 0.57
C ILE A 243 11.39 -3.65 2.00
N VAL A 244 11.21 -2.76 2.98
CA VAL A 244 11.28 -3.08 4.40
C VAL A 244 10.15 -4.03 4.80
N ALA A 245 8.93 -3.80 4.31
CA ALA A 245 7.77 -4.66 4.57
C ALA A 245 7.94 -6.08 4.01
N THR A 246 8.69 -6.26 2.91
CA THR A 246 9.07 -7.60 2.41
C THR A 246 10.12 -8.29 3.28
N GLY A 247 10.75 -7.59 4.23
CA GLY A 247 11.85 -8.09 5.05
C GLY A 247 13.23 -7.97 4.42
N ALA A 248 13.34 -7.32 3.26
CA ALA A 248 14.62 -7.01 2.64
C ALA A 248 15.24 -5.74 3.25
N ARG A 249 16.56 -5.58 3.10
CA ARG A 249 17.28 -4.38 3.55
C ARG A 249 17.34 -3.34 2.44
N TYR A 250 16.85 -2.13 2.72
CA TYR A 250 17.04 -0.99 1.81
C TYR A 250 18.45 -0.40 1.95
N SER A 251 19.10 -0.13 0.82
CA SER A 251 20.38 0.59 0.73
C SER A 251 20.21 1.87 -0.08
N PRO A 252 20.47 3.07 0.50
CA PRO A 252 20.41 4.33 -0.24
C PRO A 252 21.47 4.45 -1.33
N GLU A 253 22.59 3.74 -1.19
CA GLU A 253 23.70 3.76 -2.15
C GLU A 253 23.92 2.38 -2.75
N LEU A 254 24.47 2.34 -3.97
CA LEU A 254 24.84 1.10 -4.62
C LEU A 254 26.18 0.62 -4.04
N GLN A 255 26.14 -0.48 -3.28
CA GLN A 255 27.30 -1.05 -2.59
C GLN A 255 27.56 -2.49 -3.08
N LYS A 256 28.75 -3.03 -2.77
CA LYS A 256 29.16 -4.39 -3.17
C LYS A 256 28.22 -5.51 -2.71
N ASP A 257 27.54 -5.30 -1.58
CA ASP A 257 26.58 -6.24 -0.99
C ASP A 257 25.15 -6.06 -1.51
N THR A 258 24.93 -5.11 -2.43
CA THR A 258 23.63 -4.90 -3.06
C THR A 258 23.29 -6.10 -3.95
N THR A 259 22.08 -6.62 -3.81
CA THR A 259 21.61 -7.80 -4.55
C THR A 259 20.73 -7.41 -5.74
N HIS A 260 19.88 -6.40 -5.55
CA HIS A 260 18.94 -5.92 -6.57
C HIS A 260 18.96 -4.40 -6.63
N LEU A 261 18.84 -3.85 -7.84
CA LEU A 261 18.65 -2.43 -8.07
C LEU A 261 17.30 -2.23 -8.78
N ILE A 262 16.40 -1.54 -8.10
CA ILE A 262 15.09 -1.16 -8.62
C ILE A 262 15.24 0.14 -9.42
N CYS A 263 15.01 0.06 -10.73
CA CYS A 263 15.21 1.13 -11.68
C CYS A 263 13.87 1.70 -12.18
N GLY A 264 13.69 3.02 -12.03
CA GLY A 264 12.60 3.77 -12.66
C GLY A 264 12.88 4.12 -14.13
N GLY A 265 14.15 4.09 -14.53
CA GLY A 265 14.57 4.20 -15.92
C GLY A 265 16.08 3.97 -16.07
N GLY A 266 16.52 3.88 -17.33
CA GLY A 266 17.88 3.49 -17.74
C GLY A 266 18.86 4.66 -17.72
N SER A 267 18.67 5.60 -16.81
CA SER A 267 19.48 6.81 -16.68
C SER A 267 19.86 7.07 -15.22
N GLY A 268 20.99 7.74 -15.02
CA GLY A 268 21.48 8.14 -13.70
C GLY A 268 22.71 7.36 -13.21
N LYS A 269 23.43 7.97 -12.27
CA LYS A 269 24.74 7.48 -11.78
C LYS A 269 24.68 6.03 -11.29
N LYS A 270 23.66 5.68 -10.49
CA LYS A 270 23.51 4.32 -9.95
C LYS A 270 23.24 3.26 -11.03
N TYR A 271 22.50 3.60 -12.09
CA TYR A 271 22.27 2.68 -13.21
C TYR A 271 23.53 2.49 -14.06
N GLN A 272 24.33 3.53 -14.23
CA GLN A 272 25.61 3.40 -14.94
C GLN A 272 26.63 2.60 -14.11
N SER A 273 26.71 2.87 -12.80
CA SER A 273 27.57 2.16 -11.86
C SER A 273 27.16 0.71 -11.65
N SER A 274 25.94 0.28 -11.99
CA SER A 274 25.59 -1.15 -11.88
C SER A 274 26.41 -2.03 -12.82
N ASN A 275 27.00 -1.48 -13.88
CA ASN A 275 27.94 -2.22 -14.73
C ASN A 275 29.22 -2.64 -13.98
N GLU A 276 29.58 -1.93 -12.90
CA GLU A 276 30.72 -2.25 -12.03
C GLU A 276 30.40 -3.38 -11.05
N TYR A 277 29.11 -3.71 -10.89
CA TYR A 277 28.61 -4.72 -9.96
C TYR A 277 27.80 -5.80 -10.71
N PRO A 278 28.46 -6.73 -11.42
CA PRO A 278 27.78 -7.73 -12.25
C PRO A 278 26.87 -8.69 -11.46
N GLN A 279 27.02 -8.77 -10.13
CA GLN A 279 26.15 -9.53 -9.25
C GLN A 279 24.78 -8.86 -8.98
N VAL A 280 24.65 -7.57 -9.27
CA VAL A 280 23.43 -6.80 -9.00
C VAL A 280 22.39 -7.07 -10.08
N VAL A 281 21.24 -7.60 -9.68
CA VAL A 281 20.13 -7.85 -10.58
C VAL A 281 19.36 -6.55 -10.84
N LEU A 282 19.22 -6.18 -12.11
CA LEU A 282 18.43 -5.02 -12.53
C LEU A 282 16.96 -5.41 -12.69
N VAL A 283 16.10 -4.77 -11.91
CA VAL A 283 14.64 -4.97 -11.94
C VAL A 283 13.92 -3.64 -11.85
N ASN A 284 12.63 -3.61 -12.14
CA ASN A 284 11.77 -2.45 -11.87
C ASN A 284 10.85 -2.67 -10.66
N HIS A 285 10.02 -1.68 -10.33
CA HIS A 285 9.15 -1.70 -9.15
C HIS A 285 8.11 -2.83 -9.17
N LEU A 286 7.64 -3.25 -10.36
CA LEU A 286 6.60 -4.28 -10.48
C LEU A 286 7.04 -5.61 -9.88
N TRP A 287 8.34 -5.95 -9.97
CA TRP A 287 8.87 -7.14 -9.35
C TRP A 287 8.70 -7.12 -7.83
N LEU A 288 9.03 -5.99 -7.19
CA LEU A 288 8.90 -5.84 -5.74
C LEU A 288 7.43 -5.86 -5.31
N GLU A 289 6.58 -5.12 -6.03
CA GLU A 289 5.14 -5.06 -5.78
C GLU A 289 4.49 -6.45 -5.87
N GLU A 290 4.81 -7.21 -6.91
CA GLU A 290 4.30 -8.57 -7.10
C GLU A 290 4.86 -9.55 -6.07
N CYS A 291 6.14 -9.41 -5.68
CA CYS A 291 6.71 -10.23 -4.60
C CYS A 291 5.93 -10.05 -3.29
N TYR A 292 5.55 -8.81 -2.98
CA TYR A 292 4.74 -8.51 -1.80
C TYR A 292 3.29 -8.98 -1.96
N ALA A 293 2.65 -8.72 -3.11
CA ALA A 293 1.27 -9.11 -3.37
C ALA A 293 1.04 -10.63 -3.32
N LYS A 294 1.99 -11.42 -3.84
CA LYS A 294 1.99 -12.90 -3.80
C LYS A 294 2.67 -13.48 -2.56
N TRP A 295 3.25 -12.63 -1.73
CA TRP A 295 4.02 -12.99 -0.54
C TRP A 295 5.11 -14.06 -0.79
N LYS A 296 5.86 -13.90 -1.88
CA LYS A 296 6.91 -14.84 -2.31
C LYS A 296 7.98 -14.11 -3.11
N LYS A 297 9.25 -14.53 -3.04
CA LYS A 297 10.27 -13.98 -3.95
C LYS A 297 10.04 -14.54 -5.35
N ILE A 298 9.53 -13.70 -6.25
CA ILE A 298 9.31 -14.06 -7.64
C ILE A 298 10.65 -14.07 -8.37
N ASP A 299 10.82 -15.03 -9.27
CA ASP A 299 11.96 -15.01 -10.18
C ASP A 299 11.82 -13.85 -11.16
N HIS A 300 12.76 -12.91 -11.11
CA HIS A 300 12.83 -11.77 -12.03
C HIS A 300 12.88 -12.17 -13.51
N GLN A 301 13.32 -13.39 -13.85
CA GLN A 301 13.35 -13.90 -15.23
C GLN A 301 12.02 -14.48 -15.70
N SER A 302 11.07 -14.71 -14.79
CA SER A 302 9.77 -15.33 -15.11
C SER A 302 8.89 -14.47 -16.02
N ASP A 303 9.06 -13.15 -15.98
CA ASP A 303 8.31 -12.21 -16.82
C ASP A 303 9.22 -11.05 -17.26
N ARG A 304 9.23 -10.78 -18.57
CA ARG A 304 9.99 -9.67 -19.17
C ARG A 304 9.59 -8.32 -18.59
N ARG A 305 8.36 -8.18 -18.07
CA ARG A 305 7.88 -6.94 -17.44
C ARG A 305 8.73 -6.54 -16.23
N TYR A 306 9.37 -7.47 -15.53
CA TYR A 306 10.18 -7.17 -14.34
C TYR A 306 11.56 -6.58 -14.68
N THR A 307 12.12 -6.95 -15.82
CA THR A 307 13.44 -6.52 -16.29
C THR A 307 13.36 -5.40 -17.33
N PHE A 308 12.14 -4.99 -17.72
CA PHE A 308 11.94 -3.88 -18.63
C PHE A 308 12.23 -2.54 -17.93
N ILE A 309 13.28 -1.86 -18.40
CA ILE A 309 13.70 -0.55 -17.90
C ILE A 309 13.64 0.45 -19.08
N PRO A 310 12.70 1.41 -19.07
CA PRO A 310 12.61 2.42 -20.11
C PRO A 310 13.77 3.41 -20.02
N LYS A 311 14.07 4.12 -21.11
CA LYS A 311 15.10 5.18 -21.08
C LYS A 311 14.69 6.36 -20.20
N ASP A 312 13.39 6.69 -20.18
CA ASP A 312 12.84 7.79 -19.40
C ASP A 312 12.38 7.35 -18.01
N ASN A 313 12.79 8.08 -16.97
CA ASN A 313 12.45 7.75 -15.57
C ASN A 313 10.97 7.99 -15.22
N HIS A 314 10.21 8.72 -16.04
CA HIS A 314 8.84 9.12 -15.72
C HIS A 314 7.79 8.02 -15.98
N LEU A 315 8.04 7.13 -16.95
CA LEU A 315 7.07 6.12 -17.37
C LEU A 315 6.70 5.16 -16.25
N LEU A 316 7.71 4.66 -15.51
CA LEU A 316 7.50 3.73 -14.40
C LEU A 316 7.08 4.44 -13.11
N ALA A 317 7.45 5.71 -12.92
CA ALA A 317 7.08 6.45 -11.72
C ALA A 317 5.55 6.61 -11.58
N GLY A 318 4.83 6.78 -12.70
CA GLY A 318 3.37 6.90 -12.72
C GLY A 318 2.60 5.58 -12.54
N THR A 319 3.28 4.44 -12.46
CA THR A 319 2.65 3.13 -12.29
C THR A 319 2.91 2.49 -10.91
N VAL A 320 3.75 3.11 -10.08
CA VAL A 320 4.04 2.64 -8.73
C VAL A 320 2.78 2.61 -7.89
N GLY A 321 2.59 1.53 -7.12
CA GLY A 321 1.46 1.34 -6.20
C GLY A 321 0.14 0.98 -6.88
N LYS A 322 0.15 0.66 -8.17
CA LYS A 322 -1.03 0.18 -8.91
C LYS A 322 -1.29 -1.31 -8.73
N THR A 323 -0.35 -2.05 -8.14
CA THR A 323 -0.53 -3.49 -7.90
C THR A 323 -1.46 -3.69 -6.70
N PRO A 324 -2.64 -4.33 -6.88
CA PRO A 324 -3.55 -4.59 -5.79
C PRO A 324 -3.09 -5.76 -4.93
N LEU A 325 -3.58 -5.81 -3.69
CA LEU A 325 -3.45 -6.99 -2.85
C LEU A 325 -4.35 -8.11 -3.34
N ILE A 326 -3.84 -9.33 -3.21
CA ILE A 326 -4.54 -10.53 -3.61
C ILE A 326 -5.26 -11.08 -2.38
N GLN A 327 -6.60 -11.03 -2.38
CA GLN A 327 -7.42 -11.40 -1.22
C GLN A 327 -7.13 -12.82 -0.71
N HIS A 328 -7.01 -13.82 -1.59
CA HIS A 328 -6.71 -15.19 -1.16
C HIS A 328 -5.33 -15.35 -0.51
N ILE A 329 -4.37 -14.47 -0.83
CA ILE A 329 -3.04 -14.47 -0.17
C ILE A 329 -3.15 -13.82 1.21
N VAL A 330 -3.96 -12.78 1.35
CA VAL A 330 -4.27 -12.17 2.66
C VAL A 330 -5.00 -13.16 3.56
N ASP A 331 -5.88 -13.98 2.99
CA ASP A 331 -6.64 -14.99 3.72
C ASP A 331 -5.77 -16.07 4.37
N LEU A 332 -4.57 -16.34 3.84
CA LEU A 332 -3.58 -17.23 4.45
C LEU A 332 -3.15 -16.77 5.86
N TRP A 333 -3.40 -15.50 6.20
CA TRP A 333 -3.03 -14.89 7.48
C TRP A 333 -4.17 -14.87 8.50
N LYS A 334 -5.37 -15.33 8.16
CA LYS A 334 -6.56 -15.28 9.04
C LYS A 334 -6.31 -15.93 10.40
N ASP A 335 -5.60 -17.06 10.40
CA ASP A 335 -5.29 -17.84 11.60
C ASP A 335 -3.86 -17.62 12.13
N TYR A 336 -3.10 -16.71 11.52
CA TYR A 336 -1.69 -16.55 11.84
C TYR A 336 -1.49 -15.79 13.17
N THR A 337 -0.93 -16.49 14.15
CA THR A 337 -0.47 -15.91 15.42
C THR A 337 1.05 -15.82 15.42
N CYS A 338 1.58 -14.61 15.58
CA CYS A 338 3.02 -14.41 15.75
C CYS A 338 3.27 -13.56 16.99
N GLU A 339 3.79 -14.23 18.01
CA GLU A 339 4.28 -13.63 19.26
C GLU A 339 5.70 -13.10 19.12
N GLN A 340 6.42 -13.43 18.03
CA GLN A 340 7.75 -12.90 17.80
C GLN A 340 7.68 -11.38 17.60
N GLU A 341 8.63 -10.68 18.20
CA GLU A 341 8.92 -9.29 17.82
C GLU A 341 9.24 -9.25 16.32
N PRO A 342 8.77 -8.21 15.60
CA PRO A 342 9.05 -8.10 14.18
C PRO A 342 10.56 -8.22 13.93
N GLN A 343 10.96 -9.12 13.01
CA GLN A 343 12.39 -9.35 12.72
C GLN A 343 13.10 -8.09 12.20
N VAL A 344 12.29 -7.12 11.76
CA VAL A 344 12.70 -5.81 11.27
C VAL A 344 12.00 -4.79 12.16
N ILE A 345 12.76 -4.12 13.04
CA ILE A 345 12.23 -2.98 13.79
C ILE A 345 11.89 -1.92 12.75
N TYR A 346 10.60 -1.64 12.65
CA TYR A 346 10.01 -0.65 11.77
C TYR A 346 10.38 0.74 12.30
N GLU A 347 11.64 1.15 12.14
CA GLU A 347 11.96 2.57 12.19
C GLU A 347 11.47 3.15 10.87
N GLU A 348 10.28 3.75 10.92
CA GLU A 348 9.69 4.49 9.82
C GLU A 348 10.76 5.44 9.25
N TYR A 349 11.15 5.21 7.99
CA TYR A 349 12.19 5.97 7.31
C TYR A 349 11.75 7.43 7.20
N HIS A 350 12.39 8.31 7.97
CA HIS A 350 11.98 9.70 8.08
C HIS A 350 12.62 10.65 7.07
N ASP A 351 13.57 10.18 6.24
CA ASP A 351 14.25 11.02 5.25
C ASP A 351 14.56 10.27 3.95
N GLU A 352 14.50 10.98 2.81
CA GLU A 352 14.80 10.42 1.48
C GLU A 352 16.26 9.91 1.38
N ASP A 353 17.17 10.43 2.22
CA ASP A 353 18.62 10.24 2.16
C ASP A 353 19.28 9.70 3.46
N THR A 354 18.53 9.22 4.44
CA THR A 354 19.15 8.59 5.64
C THR A 354 19.76 7.22 5.30
N LYS A 355 21.07 7.12 5.56
CA LYS A 355 21.90 5.91 5.43
C LYS A 355 21.22 4.71 6.10
N GLY A 356 21.06 3.62 5.34
CA GLY A 356 20.25 2.46 5.72
C GLY A 356 20.68 1.79 7.03
N PHE A 357 19.69 1.25 7.74
CA PHE A 357 19.78 0.35 8.92
C PHE A 357 21.10 0.41 9.72
N VAL A 358 21.07 1.12 10.84
CA VAL A 358 21.88 0.74 12.00
C VAL A 358 21.26 -0.55 12.55
N ASN A 359 22.00 -1.65 12.42
CA ASN A 359 21.59 -2.94 12.93
C ASN A 359 21.70 -2.91 14.47
N GLU A 360 20.67 -2.44 15.18
CA GLU A 360 20.70 -2.26 16.65
C GLU A 360 20.99 -3.55 17.43
N ARG A 361 20.86 -4.73 16.79
CA ARG A 361 21.13 -6.01 17.47
C ARG A 361 22.61 -6.40 17.55
N LYS A 362 23.53 -5.64 16.93
CA LYS A 362 24.99 -5.83 17.10
C LYS A 362 25.70 -4.47 17.07
N PRO A 363 25.76 -3.73 18.19
CA PRO A 363 26.38 -2.40 18.26
C PRO A 363 27.82 -2.41 17.73
N ARG A 364 28.54 -3.53 17.90
CA ARG A 364 29.90 -3.71 17.38
C ARG A 364 29.98 -3.74 15.85
N GLN A 365 29.00 -4.33 15.17
CA GLN A 365 28.98 -4.43 13.70
C GLN A 365 28.50 -3.12 13.05
N ALA A 366 27.56 -2.43 13.69
CA ALA A 366 27.17 -1.08 13.32
C ALA A 366 28.34 -0.09 13.51
N ALA A 367 29.06 -0.17 14.64
CA ALA A 367 30.25 0.65 14.89
C ALA A 367 31.38 0.35 13.88
N LEU A 368 31.62 -0.91 13.52
CA LEU A 368 32.62 -1.28 12.51
C LEU A 368 32.26 -0.76 11.11
N ARG A 369 30.97 -0.73 10.75
CA ARG A 369 30.52 -0.11 9.49
C ARG A 369 30.57 1.41 9.52
N ALA A 370 30.21 2.04 10.64
CA ALA A 370 30.37 3.48 10.84
C ALA A 370 31.85 3.90 10.75
N LEU A 371 32.75 3.09 11.33
CA LEU A 371 34.21 3.29 11.23
C LEU A 371 34.72 3.09 9.81
N SER A 372 34.21 2.10 9.06
CA SER A 372 34.54 1.92 7.63
C SER A 372 34.14 3.14 6.81
N VAL A 373 32.93 3.66 7.02
CA VAL A 373 32.41 4.85 6.30
C VAL A 373 33.16 6.12 6.69
N LEU A 374 33.61 6.23 7.95
CA LEU A 374 34.45 7.35 8.41
C LEU A 374 35.88 7.27 7.86
N ASN A 375 36.41 6.06 7.65
CA ASN A 375 37.74 5.86 7.04
C ASN A 375 37.75 6.12 5.53
N ASP A 376 36.62 5.96 4.84
CA ASP A 376 36.47 6.27 3.41
C ASP A 376 36.28 7.78 3.15
N ILE A 377 35.94 8.55 4.18
CA ILE A 377 36.04 10.01 4.14
C ILE A 377 37.51 10.33 4.43
N VAL A 378 38.26 10.71 3.40
CA VAL A 378 39.62 11.25 3.56
C VAL A 378 39.50 12.49 4.45
N ILE A 379 39.75 12.31 5.75
CA ILE A 379 40.00 13.42 6.67
C ILE A 379 41.32 14.02 6.19
N PRO A 380 41.35 15.30 5.75
CA PRO A 380 42.62 15.93 5.40
C PRO A 380 43.53 15.84 6.62
N ASP A 381 44.75 15.34 6.40
CA ASP A 381 45.76 15.11 7.43
C ASP A 381 45.88 16.37 8.30
N VAL A 382 45.45 16.26 9.56
CA VAL A 382 45.45 17.38 10.52
C VAL A 382 46.85 17.94 10.69
N ASN A 383 47.88 17.11 10.48
CA ASN A 383 49.28 17.54 10.50
C ASN A 383 49.69 18.39 9.29
N ALA A 384 49.01 18.26 8.15
CA ALA A 384 49.27 19.11 6.98
C ALA A 384 48.79 20.54 7.21
N TYR A 385 47.62 20.70 7.86
CA TYR A 385 47.05 22.01 8.18
C TYR A 385 47.87 22.77 9.24
N GLU A 386 48.38 22.08 10.27
CA GLU A 386 49.29 22.69 11.25
C GLU A 386 50.64 23.10 10.65
N LYS A 387 51.10 22.38 9.61
CA LYS A 387 52.36 22.70 8.91
C LYS A 387 52.21 23.95 8.04
N GLU A 388 51.08 24.14 7.38
CA GLU A 388 50.79 25.33 6.58
C GLU A 388 50.60 26.57 7.46
N ILE A 389 49.92 26.45 8.60
CA ILE A 389 49.74 27.58 9.54
C ILE A 389 51.09 28.04 10.13
N ARG A 390 52.02 27.11 10.43
CA ARG A 390 53.36 27.47 10.93
C ARG A 390 54.25 28.16 9.88
N LEU A 391 54.00 27.94 8.59
CA LEU A 391 54.73 28.60 7.50
C LEU A 391 54.22 30.01 7.21
N HIS A 392 52.97 30.32 7.56
CA HIS A 392 52.39 31.67 7.43
C HIS A 392 52.63 32.59 8.64
N HIS A 393 53.27 32.10 9.70
CA HIS A 393 53.60 32.87 10.92
C HIS A 393 55.11 32.97 11.18
N LYS A 394 55.93 32.78 10.15
CA LYS A 394 57.32 33.24 10.08
C LYS A 394 57.45 34.18 8.89
#